data_AF-A0A6I6NBK6-F1
#
_entry.id   AF-A0A6I6NBK6-F1
#
_cell.length_a   1.000
_cell.length_b   1.000
_cell.length_c   1.000
_cell.angle_alpha   90.00
_cell.angle_beta   90.00
_cell.angle_gamma   90.00
#
_symmetry.space_group_name_H-M   'P 1'
#
loop_
_entity.id
_entity.type
_entity.pdbx_description
1 polymer ?
#
loop_
_entity_poly.entity_id
_entity_poly.type
_entity_poly.pdbx_seq_one_letter_code
_entity_poly.pdbx_strand_id
1 'polypeptide(L)'
;MRPGRSPWAGRVRRSGPGRRPRRATAALLASALLLGGCAQSVDPIERLGRKAAERVRPHGPHRPAPDPNYRRWGLAEPLASPPRPAARTLALSPHSAGRSLPRVMDHVPTRDPVVFLTYDDGADKDPRFVDMVRELRLPVTMFLTDSIAGPGYGHFARLHRLGAGIQNHTLDHRALAGLPYPGQRAEICGQQDRLRSSLGLRPSLFRPPYGAYDTTTLRAATDCGISAIVLWRATMTPTDLAYARGKPRLGPGDIVLVGPDETVGRALRDRTIRVLRRVQQRGLTVGRLEDYLN
;
A
#
# COMPACT_ATOMS: atom_id res chain seq x y z
N MET A 1 -34.97 -47.34 -4.04
CA MET A 1 -34.63 -48.49 -3.16
C MET A 1 -33.58 -48.01 -2.17
N ARG A 2 -34.05 -47.46 -1.05
CA ARG A 2 -34.12 -48.05 0.30
C ARG A 2 -32.75 -48.10 1.03
N PRO A 3 -32.70 -47.63 2.29
CA PRO A 3 -31.49 -47.19 2.96
C PRO A 3 -31.06 -48.14 4.11
N GLY A 4 -29.79 -48.09 4.51
CA GLY A 4 -29.30 -48.75 5.72
C GLY A 4 -29.56 -47.90 6.97
N ARG A 5 -30.29 -48.46 7.92
CA ARG A 5 -30.70 -47.88 9.22
C ARG A 5 -29.78 -48.33 10.36
N SER A 6 -29.43 -47.36 11.24
CA SER A 6 -29.51 -47.39 12.73
C SER A 6 -28.67 -48.43 13.52
N PRO A 7 -28.76 -48.48 14.87
CA PRO A 7 -28.38 -47.45 15.85
C PRO A 7 -27.60 -48.06 17.05
N TRP A 8 -26.92 -47.25 17.88
CA TRP A 8 -26.75 -47.59 19.30
C TRP A 8 -26.83 -46.34 20.17
N ALA A 9 -27.82 -46.35 21.06
CA ALA A 9 -27.99 -45.42 22.17
C ALA A 9 -27.57 -46.13 23.46
N GLY A 10 -26.84 -45.42 24.33
CA GLY A 10 -26.43 -45.90 25.66
C GLY A 10 -26.62 -44.80 26.70
N ARG A 11 -27.70 -44.91 27.45
CA ARG A 11 -28.16 -44.13 28.63
C ARG A 11 -27.18 -44.37 29.81
N VAL A 12 -26.98 -43.51 30.82
CA VAL A 12 -27.75 -43.44 32.08
C VAL A 12 -27.05 -42.50 33.11
N ARG A 13 -27.84 -41.55 33.64
CA ARG A 13 -28.01 -41.01 35.03
C ARG A 13 -26.87 -41.06 36.08
N ARG A 14 -26.77 -39.96 36.87
CA ARG A 14 -27.22 -39.76 38.28
C ARG A 14 -26.58 -38.45 38.82
N SER A 15 -27.29 -37.36 39.15
CA SER A 15 -28.15 -37.03 40.31
C SER A 15 -27.50 -37.18 41.70
N GLY A 16 -27.31 -36.07 42.42
CA GLY A 16 -26.96 -36.03 43.84
C GLY A 16 -26.75 -34.61 44.40
N PRO A 17 -27.50 -34.13 45.41
CA PRO A 17 -27.57 -32.71 45.82
C PRO A 17 -26.90 -32.42 47.18
N GLY A 18 -26.64 -31.14 47.50
CA GLY A 18 -26.14 -30.70 48.81
C GLY A 18 -26.74 -29.37 49.26
N ARG A 19 -27.49 -29.40 50.37
CA ARG A 19 -28.32 -28.33 50.95
C ARG A 19 -27.50 -27.27 51.75
N ARG A 20 -28.10 -26.07 51.84
CA ARG A 20 -27.88 -24.97 52.84
C ARG A 20 -28.17 -25.43 54.30
N PRO A 21 -28.38 -24.59 55.35
CA PRO A 21 -28.02 -23.18 55.69
C PRO A 21 -27.47 -23.03 57.15
N ARG A 22 -27.26 -21.79 57.67
CA ARG A 22 -27.82 -21.22 58.94
C ARG A 22 -26.99 -20.01 59.48
N ARG A 23 -27.64 -18.84 59.64
CA ARG A 23 -28.02 -18.12 60.90
C ARG A 23 -26.84 -17.44 61.62
N ALA A 24 -26.70 -16.12 61.60
CA ALA A 24 -27.44 -15.07 62.35
C ALA A 24 -27.13 -15.03 63.85
N THR A 25 -26.55 -13.92 64.33
CA THR A 25 -26.88 -13.25 65.61
C THR A 25 -26.27 -11.84 65.66
N ALA A 26 -27.07 -10.92 66.20
CA ALA A 26 -26.78 -9.51 66.43
C ALA A 26 -26.06 -9.27 67.77
N ALA A 27 -25.41 -8.12 67.91
CA ALA A 27 -25.21 -7.47 69.21
C ALA A 27 -25.19 -5.95 69.02
N LEU A 28 -26.18 -5.29 69.63
CA LEU A 28 -26.25 -3.86 69.89
C LEU A 28 -25.44 -3.56 71.15
N LEU A 29 -24.65 -2.48 71.15
CA LEU A 29 -24.33 -1.70 72.36
C LEU A 29 -24.15 -0.24 71.96
N ALA A 30 -25.02 0.60 72.50
CA ALA A 30 -24.97 2.06 72.41
C ALA A 30 -24.17 2.61 73.59
N SER A 31 -23.39 3.66 73.36
CA SER A 31 -22.97 4.64 74.37
C SER A 31 -22.56 5.93 73.65
N ALA A 32 -23.10 7.05 74.13
CA ALA A 32 -23.07 8.37 73.52
C ALA A 32 -22.07 9.32 74.22
N LEU A 33 -21.89 10.51 73.61
CA LEU A 33 -21.34 11.79 74.11
C LEU A 33 -19.80 11.95 73.98
N LEU A 34 -19.20 13.06 73.52
CA LEU A 34 -19.60 14.39 73.01
C LEU A 34 -18.40 15.01 72.25
N LEU A 35 -18.72 15.83 71.23
CA LEU A 35 -18.05 17.06 70.75
C LEU A 35 -16.55 17.06 70.37
N GLY A 36 -16.29 17.41 69.10
CA GLY A 36 -15.00 17.89 68.62
C GLY A 36 -14.97 17.94 67.09
N GLY A 37 -15.28 19.10 66.52
CA GLY A 37 -15.27 19.31 65.08
C GLY A 37 -13.87 19.23 64.48
N CYS A 38 -13.83 18.73 63.23
CA CYS A 38 -13.03 19.27 62.12
C CYS A 38 -13.62 18.67 60.84
N ALA A 39 -14.44 19.47 60.15
CA ALA A 39 -14.89 19.15 58.81
C ALA A 39 -13.65 19.13 57.89
N GLN A 40 -13.33 17.96 57.35
CA GLN A 40 -12.40 17.89 56.23
C GLN A 40 -13.09 18.54 55.02
N SER A 41 -12.65 19.77 54.75
CA SER A 41 -12.80 20.42 53.46
C SER A 41 -12.33 19.45 52.38
N VAL A 42 -13.28 18.90 51.63
CA VAL A 42 -13.03 18.28 50.33
C VAL A 42 -13.16 19.41 49.32
N ASP A 43 -12.05 19.77 48.69
CA ASP A 43 -12.00 20.81 47.66
C ASP A 43 -13.05 20.57 46.57
N PRO A 44 -13.80 21.60 46.13
CA PRO A 44 -14.79 21.49 45.05
C PRO A 44 -14.21 20.96 43.71
N ILE A 45 -12.89 20.99 43.57
CA ILE A 45 -12.16 20.67 42.34
C ILE A 45 -12.09 19.14 42.08
N GLU A 46 -12.01 18.30 43.12
CA GLU A 46 -11.94 16.84 42.94
C GLU A 46 -13.27 16.21 42.49
N ARG A 47 -14.40 16.84 42.83
CA ARG A 47 -15.73 16.31 42.47
C ARG A 47 -16.13 16.67 41.03
N LEU A 48 -15.57 17.74 40.46
CA LEU A 48 -15.66 18.03 39.02
C LEU A 48 -14.77 17.11 38.19
N GLY A 49 -13.58 16.75 38.69
CA GLY A 49 -12.67 15.83 37.99
C GLY A 49 -13.25 14.43 37.77
N ARG A 50 -13.97 13.88 38.75
CA ARG A 50 -14.59 12.53 38.62
C ARG A 50 -15.79 12.49 37.67
N LYS A 51 -16.64 13.52 37.66
CA LYS A 51 -17.77 13.61 36.70
C LYS A 51 -17.32 13.97 35.28
N ALA A 52 -16.17 14.61 35.12
CA ALA A 52 -15.55 14.82 33.81
C ALA A 52 -14.88 13.53 33.29
N ALA A 53 -14.28 12.72 34.16
CA ALA A 53 -13.63 11.46 33.79
C ALA A 53 -14.62 10.35 33.35
N GLU A 54 -15.83 10.30 33.91
CA GLU A 54 -16.85 9.30 33.51
C GLU A 54 -17.56 9.61 32.17
N ARG A 55 -17.38 10.81 31.59
CA ARG A 55 -17.91 11.15 30.26
C ARG A 55 -16.91 11.06 29.13
N VAL A 56 -15.66 10.68 29.40
CA VAL A 56 -14.70 10.35 28.36
C VAL A 56 -14.73 8.86 28.14
N ARG A 57 -15.65 8.41 27.29
CA ARG A 57 -15.47 7.12 26.60
C ARG A 57 -14.09 7.19 25.94
N PRO A 58 -13.21 6.17 26.09
CA PRO A 58 -11.98 6.14 25.31
C PRO A 58 -12.40 6.11 23.85
N HIS A 59 -12.26 7.25 23.19
CA HIS A 59 -12.39 7.36 21.76
C HIS A 59 -11.27 6.48 21.22
N GLY A 60 -11.60 5.25 20.81
CA GLY A 60 -10.70 4.43 20.00
C GLY A 60 -10.18 5.30 18.85
N PRO A 61 -8.98 5.00 18.30
CA PRO A 61 -8.33 5.87 17.33
C PRO A 61 -9.37 6.31 16.31
N HIS A 62 -9.66 7.61 16.28
CA HIS A 62 -10.69 8.18 15.44
C HIS A 62 -10.21 7.95 14.02
N ARG A 63 -10.60 6.82 13.41
CA ARG A 63 -10.43 6.61 11.98
C ARG A 63 -11.24 7.75 11.37
N PRO A 64 -10.62 8.69 10.63
CA PRO A 64 -11.37 9.72 9.95
C PRO A 64 -12.44 9.03 9.12
N ALA A 65 -13.66 9.58 9.15
CA ALA A 65 -14.73 9.08 8.30
C ALA A 65 -14.18 8.99 6.86
N PRO A 66 -14.40 7.88 6.15
CA PRO A 66 -13.79 7.72 4.84
C PRO A 66 -14.22 8.85 3.93
N ASP A 67 -13.25 9.45 3.23
CA ASP A 67 -13.50 10.55 2.30
C ASP A 67 -14.57 10.11 1.28
N PRO A 68 -15.75 10.78 1.20
CA PRO A 68 -16.81 10.37 0.27
C PRO A 68 -16.40 10.44 -1.21
N ASN A 69 -15.25 11.06 -1.52
CA ASN A 69 -14.73 11.24 -2.87
C ASN A 69 -14.54 9.91 -3.63
N TYR A 70 -14.36 8.75 -2.98
CA TYR A 70 -14.20 7.48 -3.71
C TYR A 70 -15.37 7.16 -4.67
N ARG A 71 -16.60 7.61 -4.34
CA ARG A 71 -17.79 7.35 -5.15
C ARG A 71 -17.78 8.05 -6.49
N ARG A 72 -17.22 9.27 -6.57
CA ARG A 72 -17.10 10.01 -7.85
C ARG A 72 -16.20 9.28 -8.85
N TRP A 73 -15.28 8.47 -8.34
CA TRP A 73 -14.37 7.64 -9.13
C TRP A 73 -14.94 6.23 -9.41
N GLY A 74 -16.22 5.99 -9.04
CA GLY A 74 -16.91 4.74 -9.31
C GLY A 74 -16.36 3.53 -8.55
N LEU A 75 -15.77 3.77 -7.37
CA LEU A 75 -15.35 2.72 -6.44
C LEU A 75 -16.51 2.35 -5.50
N ALA A 76 -16.59 1.07 -5.11
CA ALA A 76 -17.67 0.57 -4.26
C ALA A 76 -17.49 1.01 -2.79
N GLU A 77 -16.23 1.14 -2.37
CA GLU A 77 -15.82 1.49 -1.03
C GLU A 77 -14.56 2.37 -1.05
N PRO A 78 -14.16 2.99 0.07
CA PRO A 78 -12.89 3.69 0.19
C PRO A 78 -11.69 2.76 -0.02
N LEU A 79 -10.58 3.26 -0.56
CA LEU A 79 -9.33 2.50 -0.57
C LEU A 79 -8.80 2.35 0.85
N ALA A 80 -8.64 1.11 1.31
CA ALA A 80 -8.00 0.85 2.58
C ALA A 80 -6.51 1.24 2.51
N SER A 81 -6.00 1.82 3.59
CA SER A 81 -4.58 2.16 3.70
C SER A 81 -3.73 0.89 3.64
N PRO A 82 -2.62 0.88 2.88
CA PRO A 82 -1.74 -0.26 2.83
C PRO A 82 -1.13 -0.55 4.21
N PRO A 83 -0.81 -1.82 4.52
CA PRO A 83 0.00 -2.16 5.68
C PRO A 83 1.32 -1.38 5.64
N ARG A 84 1.79 -0.95 6.81
CA ARG A 84 3.16 -0.44 6.93
C ARG A 84 4.10 -1.62 6.73
N PRO A 85 4.98 -1.61 5.71
CA PRO A 85 5.93 -2.69 5.54
C PRO A 85 6.74 -2.82 6.83
N ALA A 86 6.91 -4.06 7.30
CA ALA A 86 7.87 -4.31 8.37
C ALA A 86 9.24 -3.78 7.90
N ALA A 87 10.04 -3.17 8.78
CA ALA A 87 11.36 -2.63 8.43
C ALA A 87 12.35 -3.67 7.82
N ARG A 88 11.93 -4.93 7.65
CA ARG A 88 12.65 -6.03 6.99
C ARG A 88 12.18 -6.34 5.57
N THR A 89 11.21 -5.62 5.02
CA THR A 89 10.74 -5.87 3.66
C THR A 89 11.78 -5.34 2.66
N LEU A 90 12.74 -6.21 2.35
CA LEU A 90 13.78 -6.01 1.32
C LEU A 90 14.50 -4.67 1.47
N ALA A 91 15.12 -4.42 2.63
CA ALA A 91 16.19 -3.44 2.68
C ALA A 91 17.14 -3.76 1.53
N LEU A 92 17.18 -2.90 0.52
CA LEU A 92 18.21 -2.98 -0.50
C LEU A 92 19.48 -2.79 0.29
N SER A 93 20.23 -3.88 0.52
CA SER A 93 21.49 -3.78 1.23
C SER A 93 22.27 -2.67 0.53
N PRO A 94 22.69 -1.61 1.25
CA PRO A 94 23.45 -0.53 0.63
C PRO A 94 24.60 -1.21 -0.09
N HIS A 95 24.80 -0.86 -1.36
CA HIS A 95 25.80 -1.47 -2.22
C HIS A 95 27.15 -1.40 -1.50
N SER A 96 27.53 -2.49 -0.82
CA SER A 96 28.81 -2.61 -0.14
C SER A 96 29.87 -2.72 -1.22
N ALA A 97 30.40 -1.58 -1.67
CA ALA A 97 31.64 -1.42 -2.45
C ALA A 97 32.05 -2.63 -3.33
N GLY A 98 31.10 -3.13 -4.12
CA GLY A 98 31.21 -4.33 -4.93
C GLY A 98 30.08 -4.30 -5.95
N ARG A 99 30.44 -4.33 -7.23
CA ARG A 99 29.56 -4.19 -8.40
C ARG A 99 28.58 -5.36 -8.54
N SER A 100 27.61 -5.50 -7.63
CA SER A 100 26.48 -6.41 -7.82
C SER A 100 25.52 -5.83 -8.86
N LEU A 101 25.12 -6.64 -9.83
CA LEU A 101 24.09 -6.26 -10.80
C LEU A 101 22.75 -5.99 -10.08
N PRO A 102 21.91 -5.07 -10.58
CA PRO A 102 20.62 -4.77 -9.99
C PRO A 102 19.73 -6.01 -10.00
N ARG A 103 18.96 -6.19 -8.92
CA ARG A 103 17.93 -7.23 -8.87
C ARG A 103 16.84 -6.91 -9.88
N VAL A 104 16.37 -7.92 -10.60
CA VAL A 104 15.22 -7.80 -11.51
C VAL A 104 14.00 -8.41 -10.82
N MET A 105 12.89 -7.71 -10.80
CA MET A 105 11.65 -8.17 -10.17
C MET A 105 10.41 -7.68 -10.90
N ASP A 106 9.40 -8.52 -10.99
CA ASP A 106 8.05 -8.19 -11.45
C ASP A 106 7.00 -8.32 -10.33
N HIS A 107 7.46 -8.68 -9.14
CA HIS A 107 6.70 -9.01 -7.95
C HIS A 107 7.54 -8.72 -6.71
N VAL A 108 6.93 -8.13 -5.69
CA VAL A 108 7.54 -7.90 -4.38
C VAL A 108 7.23 -9.07 -3.47
N PRO A 109 8.23 -9.83 -2.97
CA PRO A 109 7.98 -10.93 -2.04
C PRO A 109 7.50 -10.41 -0.67
N THR A 110 6.18 -10.23 -0.53
CA THR A 110 5.50 -9.86 0.72
C THR A 110 4.24 -10.69 0.94
N ARG A 111 3.82 -10.78 2.20
CA ARG A 111 2.52 -11.32 2.62
C ARG A 111 1.47 -10.24 2.84
N ASP A 112 1.88 -8.98 2.83
CA ASP A 112 0.97 -7.85 2.97
C ASP A 112 -0.05 -7.86 1.82
N PRO A 113 -1.35 -7.68 2.08
CA PRO A 113 -2.39 -7.65 1.04
C PRO A 113 -2.31 -6.34 0.23
N VAL A 114 -1.22 -6.16 -0.52
CA VAL A 114 -0.86 -4.93 -1.24
C VAL A 114 -0.49 -5.24 -2.68
N VAL A 115 -0.79 -4.30 -3.58
CA VAL A 115 -0.27 -4.25 -4.95
C VAL A 115 0.35 -2.88 -5.23
N PHE A 116 1.15 -2.79 -6.28
CA PHE A 116 1.87 -1.58 -6.66
C PHE A 116 1.45 -1.12 -8.04
N LEU A 117 0.82 0.06 -8.12
CA LEU A 117 0.37 0.63 -9.38
C LEU A 117 1.51 1.43 -10.01
N THR A 118 1.91 1.01 -11.21
CA THR A 118 3.03 1.59 -11.96
C THR A 118 2.61 2.08 -13.33
N TYR A 119 3.26 3.14 -13.81
CA TYR A 119 2.87 3.89 -15.00
C TYR A 119 4.10 4.25 -15.82
N ASP A 120 4.05 4.06 -17.13
CA ASP A 120 5.22 4.27 -17.98
C ASP A 120 5.06 5.49 -18.90
N ASP A 121 6.18 5.98 -19.39
CA ASP A 121 6.40 7.04 -20.38
C ASP A 121 6.02 8.47 -19.97
N GLY A 122 4.84 8.64 -19.37
CA GLY A 122 4.27 9.95 -19.14
C GLY A 122 3.57 10.57 -20.36
N ALA A 123 3.05 9.74 -21.28
CA ALA A 123 2.26 10.21 -22.41
C ALA A 123 0.98 10.92 -21.96
N ASP A 124 0.22 10.30 -21.06
CA ASP A 124 -1.01 10.85 -20.50
C ASP A 124 -0.70 11.92 -19.44
N LYS A 125 -1.28 13.10 -19.61
CA LYS A 125 -1.13 14.27 -18.72
C LYS A 125 -2.48 14.80 -18.24
N ASP A 126 -3.53 13.96 -18.23
CA ASP A 126 -4.89 14.29 -17.82
C ASP A 126 -4.90 14.90 -16.40
N PRO A 127 -5.34 16.17 -16.22
CA PRO A 127 -5.43 16.78 -14.90
C PRO A 127 -6.38 16.02 -13.96
N ARG A 128 -7.38 15.31 -14.49
CA ARG A 128 -8.30 14.51 -13.65
C ARG A 128 -7.62 13.30 -13.03
N PHE A 129 -6.54 12.79 -13.62
CA PHE A 129 -5.71 11.76 -12.98
C PHE A 129 -4.99 12.33 -11.76
N VAL A 130 -4.50 13.57 -11.84
CA VAL A 130 -3.88 14.27 -10.69
C VAL A 130 -4.90 14.46 -9.55
N ASP A 131 -6.14 14.83 -9.87
CA ASP A 131 -7.22 14.91 -8.89
C ASP A 131 -7.51 13.56 -8.23
N MET A 132 -7.53 12.48 -9.02
CA MET A 132 -7.71 11.13 -8.50
C MET A 132 -6.59 10.76 -7.52
N VAL A 133 -5.33 10.99 -7.89
CA VAL A 133 -4.17 10.71 -7.02
C VAL A 133 -4.29 11.47 -5.70
N ARG A 134 -4.65 12.76 -5.77
CA ARG A 134 -4.85 13.62 -4.60
C ARG A 134 -5.98 13.13 -3.69
N GLU A 135 -7.17 12.93 -4.24
CA GLU A 135 -8.37 12.65 -3.45
C GLU A 135 -8.42 11.24 -2.90
N LEU A 136 -7.95 10.26 -3.67
CA LEU A 136 -7.85 8.88 -3.20
C LEU A 136 -6.61 8.66 -2.33
N ARG A 137 -5.72 9.66 -2.21
CA ARG A 137 -4.37 9.53 -1.64
C ARG A 137 -3.65 8.32 -2.22
N LEU A 138 -3.79 8.14 -3.55
CA LEU A 138 -3.42 6.91 -4.23
C LEU A 138 -1.90 6.83 -4.39
N PRO A 139 -1.22 5.85 -3.79
CA PRO A 139 0.20 5.65 -4.01
C PRO A 139 0.42 5.13 -5.44
N VAL A 140 1.25 5.84 -6.20
CA VAL A 140 1.60 5.48 -7.58
C VAL A 140 3.09 5.66 -7.81
N THR A 141 3.67 4.86 -8.69
CA THR A 141 5.07 4.99 -9.12
C THR A 141 5.12 5.13 -10.64
N MET A 142 5.79 6.17 -11.14
CA MET A 142 5.88 6.45 -12.58
C MET A 142 7.31 6.23 -13.08
N PHE A 143 7.50 5.48 -14.16
CA PHE A 143 8.76 5.36 -14.88
C PHE A 143 8.66 6.27 -16.11
N LEU A 144 9.45 7.35 -16.13
CA LEU A 144 9.33 8.40 -17.15
C LEU A 144 10.46 8.34 -18.17
N THR A 145 10.13 8.56 -19.43
CA THR A 145 11.09 8.81 -20.51
C THR A 145 11.38 10.31 -20.63
N ASP A 146 12.52 10.72 -21.20
CA ASP A 146 12.74 12.15 -21.54
C ASP A 146 11.90 12.55 -22.75
N SER A 147 11.88 11.73 -23.79
CA SER A 147 11.24 12.04 -25.06
C SER A 147 9.73 12.31 -24.94
N ILE A 148 9.05 11.64 -24.00
CA ILE A 148 7.59 11.75 -23.82
C ILE A 148 7.22 12.65 -22.63
N ALA A 149 7.90 12.49 -21.48
CA ALA A 149 7.60 13.28 -20.29
C ALA A 149 8.32 14.64 -20.27
N GLY A 150 9.49 14.76 -20.89
CA GLY A 150 10.39 15.91 -20.85
C GLY A 150 9.74 17.24 -21.21
N PRO A 151 9.01 17.34 -22.34
CA PRO A 151 8.26 18.56 -22.69
C PRO A 151 7.21 18.98 -21.64
N GLY A 152 6.86 18.10 -20.70
CA GLY A 152 5.83 18.30 -19.69
C GLY A 152 6.24 17.93 -18.27
N TYR A 153 7.53 17.99 -17.90
CA TYR A 153 7.96 17.60 -16.55
C TYR A 153 7.24 18.34 -15.41
N GLY A 154 6.73 19.56 -15.65
CA GLY A 154 5.89 20.26 -14.68
C GLY A 154 4.61 19.51 -14.29
N HIS A 155 4.05 18.66 -15.15
CA HIS A 155 2.94 17.77 -14.81
C HIS A 155 3.36 16.75 -13.76
N PHE A 156 4.48 16.06 -13.97
CA PHE A 156 4.98 15.03 -13.07
C PHE A 156 5.50 15.60 -11.75
N ALA A 157 6.04 16.83 -11.77
CA ALA A 157 6.38 17.55 -10.54
C ALA A 157 5.15 17.75 -9.62
N ARG A 158 3.95 17.95 -10.18
CA ARG A 158 2.70 18.02 -9.38
C ARG A 158 2.37 16.68 -8.74
N LEU A 159 2.42 15.59 -9.52
CA LEU A 159 2.20 14.24 -9.01
C LEU A 159 3.23 13.88 -7.92
N HIS A 160 4.49 14.24 -8.10
CA HIS A 160 5.54 14.01 -7.12
C HIS A 160 5.25 14.70 -5.78
N ARG A 161 4.79 15.96 -5.80
CA ARG A 161 4.37 16.68 -4.58
C ARG A 161 3.18 16.04 -3.87
N LEU A 162 2.38 15.25 -4.58
CA LEU A 162 1.28 14.45 -4.00
C LEU A 162 1.76 13.09 -3.46
N GLY A 163 3.05 12.77 -3.58
CA GLY A 163 3.65 11.53 -3.09
C GLY A 163 3.90 10.48 -4.16
N ALA A 164 3.67 10.78 -5.44
CA ALA A 164 3.99 9.85 -6.53
C ALA A 164 5.51 9.61 -6.62
N GLY A 165 5.90 8.35 -6.75
CA GLY A 165 7.25 7.97 -7.12
C GLY A 165 7.56 8.34 -8.57
N ILE A 166 8.78 8.81 -8.85
CA ILE A 166 9.27 9.06 -10.21
C ILE A 166 10.58 8.31 -10.38
N GLN A 167 10.65 7.50 -11.43
CA GLN A 167 11.68 6.52 -11.71
C GLN A 167 12.11 6.59 -13.19
N ASN A 168 13.21 5.91 -13.51
CA ASN A 168 13.87 6.03 -14.82
C ASN A 168 13.26 5.05 -15.86
N HIS A 169 12.95 5.56 -17.06
CA HIS A 169 12.50 4.75 -18.20
C HIS A 169 13.27 5.04 -19.51
N THR A 170 14.55 5.41 -19.39
CA THR A 170 15.44 5.85 -20.48
C THR A 170 15.11 7.22 -21.08
N LEU A 171 15.92 7.68 -22.04
CA LEU A 171 15.70 8.94 -22.73
C LEU A 171 14.61 8.77 -23.79
N ASP A 172 14.81 7.84 -24.71
CA ASP A 172 14.05 7.79 -25.97
C ASP A 172 13.08 6.61 -26.07
N HIS A 173 12.92 5.81 -25.01
CA HIS A 173 12.12 4.57 -25.03
C HIS A 173 12.60 3.53 -26.07
N ARG A 174 13.89 3.55 -26.44
CA ARG A 174 14.45 2.55 -27.36
C ARG A 174 14.66 1.20 -26.66
N ALA A 175 14.51 0.11 -27.40
CA ALA A 175 14.88 -1.22 -26.89
C ALA A 175 16.38 -1.25 -26.57
N LEU A 176 16.72 -1.62 -25.33
CA LEU A 176 18.11 -1.61 -24.87
C LEU A 176 18.85 -2.90 -25.20
N ALA A 177 18.19 -4.05 -25.05
CA ALA A 177 18.80 -5.35 -25.30
C ALA A 177 19.32 -5.41 -26.75
N GLY A 178 20.58 -5.83 -26.91
CA GLY A 178 21.27 -5.86 -28.20
C GLY A 178 21.96 -4.55 -28.61
N LEU A 179 21.70 -3.42 -27.94
CA LEU A 179 22.52 -2.22 -28.14
C LEU A 179 23.89 -2.36 -27.47
N PRO A 180 24.96 -1.76 -28.04
CA PRO A 180 26.26 -1.68 -27.37
C PRO A 180 26.17 -0.96 -26.02
N TYR A 181 27.05 -1.33 -25.09
CA TYR A 181 27.10 -0.75 -23.74
C TYR A 181 27.08 0.79 -23.69
N PRO A 182 27.85 1.53 -24.52
CA PRO A 182 27.79 2.99 -24.51
C PRO A 182 26.40 3.53 -24.85
N GLY A 183 25.66 2.89 -25.75
CA GLY A 183 24.29 3.27 -26.11
C GLY A 183 23.31 3.03 -24.97
N GLN A 184 23.37 1.85 -24.34
CA GLN A 184 22.51 1.55 -23.18
C GLN A 184 22.82 2.48 -21.99
N ARG A 185 24.10 2.77 -21.75
CA ARG A 185 24.51 3.70 -20.70
C ARG A 185 24.07 5.13 -20.98
N ALA A 186 24.15 5.60 -22.22
CA ALA A 186 23.67 6.93 -22.60
C ALA A 186 22.17 7.09 -22.32
N GLU A 187 21.37 6.08 -22.67
CA GLU A 187 19.93 6.04 -22.39
C GLU A 187 19.62 6.09 -20.89
N ILE A 188 20.29 5.27 -20.07
CA ILE A 188 19.98 5.17 -18.64
C ILE A 188 20.54 6.36 -17.87
N CYS A 189 21.84 6.65 -18.02
CA CYS A 189 22.51 7.73 -17.30
C CYS A 189 22.03 9.11 -17.78
N GLY A 190 21.78 9.27 -19.08
CA GLY A 190 21.23 10.51 -19.61
C GLY A 190 19.87 10.82 -18.97
N GLN A 191 19.02 9.82 -18.80
CA GLN A 191 17.74 10.02 -18.11
C GLN A 191 17.91 10.31 -16.61
N GLN A 192 18.92 9.74 -15.94
CA GLN A 192 19.26 10.15 -14.56
C GLN A 192 19.60 11.65 -14.50
N ASP A 193 20.35 12.15 -15.48
CA ASP A 193 20.76 13.55 -15.53
C ASP A 193 19.59 14.49 -15.84
N ARG A 194 18.69 14.08 -16.75
CA ARG A 194 17.45 14.80 -17.04
C ARG A 194 16.56 14.93 -15.82
N LEU A 195 16.21 13.82 -15.19
CA LEU A 195 15.36 13.81 -13.99
C LEU A 195 15.98 14.62 -12.84
N ARG A 196 17.32 14.58 -12.69
CA ARG A 196 18.03 15.40 -11.72
C ARG A 196 17.90 16.89 -12.05
N SER A 197 18.14 17.28 -13.29
CA SER A 197 18.09 18.70 -13.70
C SER A 197 16.68 19.28 -13.65
N SER A 198 15.65 18.50 -14.01
CA SER A 198 14.29 19.00 -14.18
C SER A 198 13.43 18.85 -12.93
N LEU A 199 13.69 17.83 -12.10
CA LEU A 199 12.87 17.51 -10.93
C LEU A 199 13.68 17.45 -9.62
N GLY A 200 15.02 17.55 -9.68
CA GLY A 200 15.88 17.39 -8.50
C GLY A 200 15.98 15.95 -8.01
N LEU A 201 15.58 14.97 -8.82
CA LEU A 201 15.51 13.57 -8.44
C LEU A 201 16.64 12.75 -9.07
N ARG A 202 17.22 11.83 -8.31
CA ARG A 202 18.09 10.78 -8.86
C ARG A 202 17.49 9.42 -8.51
N PRO A 203 16.60 8.88 -9.36
CA PRO A 203 15.88 7.65 -9.05
C PRO A 203 16.80 6.43 -8.90
N SER A 204 16.41 5.50 -8.02
CA SER A 204 17.12 4.23 -7.77
C SER A 204 16.50 3.06 -8.51
N LEU A 205 15.27 3.19 -9.01
CA LEU A 205 14.57 2.17 -9.77
C LEU A 205 14.57 2.51 -11.26
N PHE A 206 14.66 1.47 -12.07
CA PHE A 206 14.65 1.56 -13.52
C PHE A 206 13.71 0.52 -14.11
N ARG A 207 13.02 0.87 -15.20
CA ARG A 207 12.32 -0.09 -16.03
C ARG A 207 12.88 0.00 -17.46
N PRO A 208 13.34 -1.10 -18.07
CA PRO A 208 13.73 -1.08 -19.47
C PRO A 208 12.47 -1.03 -20.36
N PRO A 209 12.50 -0.26 -21.47
CA PRO A 209 11.47 -0.28 -22.50
C PRO A 209 11.13 -1.71 -22.93
N TYR A 210 9.84 -1.98 -23.10
CA TYR A 210 9.29 -3.29 -23.46
C TYR A 210 9.59 -4.43 -22.46
N GLY A 211 10.16 -4.12 -21.29
CA GLY A 211 10.66 -5.13 -20.35
C GLY A 211 11.88 -5.90 -20.84
N ALA A 212 12.51 -5.46 -21.94
CA ALA A 212 13.61 -6.16 -22.59
C ALA A 212 14.97 -5.69 -22.04
N TYR A 213 15.76 -6.62 -21.50
CA TYR A 213 17.09 -6.35 -20.95
C TYR A 213 18.04 -7.50 -21.21
N ASP A 214 19.34 -7.20 -21.21
CA ASP A 214 20.42 -8.18 -21.25
C ASP A 214 21.46 -7.89 -20.13
N THR A 215 22.54 -8.67 -20.08
CA THR A 215 23.62 -8.46 -19.10
C THR A 215 24.30 -7.10 -19.27
N THR A 216 24.31 -6.55 -20.49
CA THR A 216 24.84 -5.21 -20.76
C THR A 216 23.92 -4.14 -20.16
N THR A 217 22.60 -4.34 -20.20
CA THR A 217 21.61 -3.48 -19.54
C THR A 217 21.83 -3.45 -18.03
N LEU A 218 22.02 -4.62 -17.41
CA LEU A 218 22.25 -4.71 -15.98
C LEU A 218 23.54 -3.99 -15.56
N ARG A 219 24.62 -4.14 -16.34
CA ARG A 219 25.88 -3.43 -16.10
C ARG A 219 25.73 -1.92 -16.25
N ALA A 220 25.12 -1.47 -17.34
CA ALA A 220 24.87 -0.04 -17.57
C ALA A 220 24.00 0.58 -16.47
N ALA A 221 22.94 -0.11 -16.05
CA ALA A 221 22.09 0.30 -14.93
C ALA A 221 22.89 0.43 -13.62
N THR A 222 23.73 -0.56 -13.29
CA THR A 222 24.62 -0.52 -12.11
C THR A 222 25.51 0.72 -12.14
N ASP A 223 26.20 0.96 -13.27
CA ASP A 223 27.12 2.10 -13.42
C ASP A 223 26.39 3.46 -13.42
N CYS A 224 25.07 3.48 -13.68
CA CYS A 224 24.23 4.67 -13.59
C CYS A 224 23.58 4.87 -12.20
N GLY A 225 23.87 3.99 -11.22
CA GLY A 225 23.38 4.08 -9.85
C GLY A 225 21.97 3.49 -9.64
N ILE A 226 21.51 2.64 -10.55
CA ILE A 226 20.26 1.91 -10.40
C ILE A 226 20.47 0.72 -9.46
N SER A 227 19.57 0.57 -8.49
CA SER A 227 19.61 -0.50 -7.50
C SER A 227 18.69 -1.68 -7.85
N ALA A 228 17.61 -1.43 -8.60
CA ALA A 228 16.68 -2.47 -9.02
C ALA A 228 16.07 -2.19 -10.40
N ILE A 229 15.89 -3.26 -11.16
CA ILE A 229 15.06 -3.27 -12.37
C ILE A 229 13.67 -3.77 -12.02
N VAL A 230 12.67 -2.96 -12.32
CA VAL A 230 11.27 -3.21 -12.02
C VAL A 230 10.50 -3.51 -13.30
N LEU A 231 10.03 -4.73 -13.42
CA LEU A 231 9.09 -5.20 -14.43
C LEU A 231 7.67 -5.21 -13.84
N TRP A 232 6.76 -5.97 -14.44
CA TRP A 232 5.38 -6.11 -13.98
C TRP A 232 4.89 -7.54 -14.15
N ARG A 233 4.14 -8.02 -13.16
CA ARG A 233 3.47 -9.33 -13.26
C ARG A 233 2.13 -9.19 -13.95
N ALA A 234 1.41 -8.11 -13.70
CA ALA A 234 0.10 -7.84 -14.27
C ALA A 234 0.14 -6.56 -15.12
N THR A 235 -0.60 -6.54 -16.22
CA THR A 235 -0.75 -5.35 -17.07
C THR A 235 -2.22 -5.12 -17.39
N MET A 236 -2.67 -3.87 -17.32
CA MET A 236 -4.03 -3.49 -17.69
C MET A 236 -4.13 -3.38 -19.22
N THR A 237 -4.79 -4.34 -19.86
CA THR A 237 -5.10 -4.29 -21.29
C THR A 237 -6.43 -3.55 -21.53
N PRO A 238 -6.80 -3.28 -22.79
CA PRO A 238 -8.09 -2.67 -23.10
C PRO A 238 -9.30 -3.42 -22.51
N THR A 239 -9.20 -4.75 -22.37
CA THR A 239 -10.31 -5.63 -21.95
C THR A 239 -10.24 -6.06 -20.49
N ASP A 240 -9.07 -6.40 -19.95
CA ASP A 240 -8.85 -6.81 -18.55
C ASP A 240 -7.36 -6.85 -18.16
N LEU A 241 -7.04 -7.28 -16.95
CA LEU A 241 -5.68 -7.61 -16.54
C LEU A 241 -5.18 -8.87 -17.25
N ALA A 242 -4.05 -8.74 -17.93
CA ALA A 242 -3.23 -9.87 -18.35
C ALA A 242 -2.11 -10.11 -17.33
N TYR A 243 -1.66 -11.37 -17.23
CA TYR A 243 -0.66 -11.79 -16.25
C TYR A 243 0.49 -12.50 -16.96
N ALA A 244 1.72 -12.07 -16.70
CA ALA A 244 2.92 -12.68 -17.27
C ALA A 244 3.12 -14.14 -16.79
N ARG A 245 2.68 -14.45 -15.56
CA ARG A 245 2.82 -15.78 -14.95
C ARG A 245 1.87 -16.02 -13.77
N GLY A 246 1.68 -17.30 -13.43
CA GLY A 246 0.92 -17.75 -12.26
C GLY A 246 -0.59 -17.64 -12.44
N LYS A 247 -1.34 -17.62 -11.32
CA LYS A 247 -2.81 -17.59 -11.34
C LYS A 247 -3.30 -16.26 -11.95
N PRO A 248 -4.33 -16.26 -12.82
CA PRO A 248 -4.82 -15.07 -13.53
C PRO A 248 -5.67 -14.17 -12.61
N ARG A 249 -5.07 -13.70 -11.51
CA ARG A 249 -5.69 -12.83 -10.51
C ARG A 249 -4.63 -12.04 -9.76
N LEU A 250 -5.00 -10.85 -9.28
CA LEU A 250 -4.16 -10.07 -8.39
C LEU A 250 -3.94 -10.80 -7.06
N GLY A 251 -2.72 -10.72 -6.56
CA GLY A 251 -2.28 -11.21 -5.26
C GLY A 251 -1.32 -10.25 -4.56
N PRO A 252 -1.02 -10.53 -3.27
CA PRO A 252 -0.01 -9.80 -2.49
C PRO A 252 1.29 -9.64 -3.26
N GLY A 253 1.82 -8.41 -3.32
CA GLY A 253 3.11 -8.09 -3.91
C GLY A 253 3.11 -7.86 -5.43
N ASP A 254 1.97 -8.00 -6.10
CA ASP A 254 1.91 -7.81 -7.56
C ASP A 254 2.27 -6.37 -7.96
N ILE A 255 3.19 -6.25 -8.91
CA ILE A 255 3.48 -4.99 -9.60
C ILE A 255 2.61 -4.94 -10.85
N VAL A 256 1.79 -3.90 -10.94
CA VAL A 256 0.78 -3.71 -11.99
C VAL A 256 1.23 -2.58 -12.92
N LEU A 257 1.41 -2.88 -14.19
CA LEU A 257 1.60 -1.88 -15.24
C LEU A 257 0.25 -1.35 -15.73
N VAL A 258 0.07 -0.04 -15.63
CA VAL A 258 -1.04 0.70 -16.26
C VAL A 258 -0.46 1.48 -17.45
N GLY A 259 0.05 0.73 -18.43
CA GLY A 259 0.76 1.25 -19.60
C GLY A 259 -0.18 1.93 -20.60
N PRO A 260 0.32 2.83 -21.46
CA PRO A 260 -0.48 3.58 -22.43
C PRO A 260 -1.34 2.64 -23.27
N ASP A 261 -2.60 3.03 -23.49
CA ASP A 261 -3.49 2.27 -24.36
C ASP A 261 -3.34 2.83 -25.78
N GLU A 262 -2.51 2.18 -26.59
CA GLU A 262 -2.29 2.57 -27.98
C GLU A 262 -3.48 2.21 -28.89
N THR A 263 -4.44 1.41 -28.39
CA THR A 263 -5.47 0.77 -29.21
C THR A 263 -6.90 1.21 -28.88
N VAL A 264 -7.15 1.60 -27.63
CA VAL A 264 -8.47 1.97 -27.13
C VAL A 264 -8.30 3.26 -26.34
N GLY A 265 -8.83 4.38 -26.83
CA GLY A 265 -8.64 5.73 -26.30
C GLY A 265 -9.21 6.01 -24.88
N ARG A 266 -9.04 5.11 -23.92
CA ARG A 266 -9.40 5.30 -22.52
C ARG A 266 -8.31 6.09 -21.81
N ALA A 267 -8.71 7.20 -21.21
CA ALA A 267 -7.87 8.00 -20.34
C ALA A 267 -7.20 7.13 -19.26
N LEU A 268 -5.98 7.49 -18.85
CA LEU A 268 -5.22 6.76 -17.84
C LEU A 268 -6.00 6.62 -16.52
N ARG A 269 -6.77 7.64 -16.19
CA ARG A 269 -7.75 7.64 -15.11
C ARG A 269 -8.69 6.44 -15.17
N ASP A 270 -9.30 6.17 -16.32
CA ASP A 270 -10.32 5.12 -16.47
C ASP A 270 -9.69 3.72 -16.37
N ARG A 271 -8.49 3.56 -16.92
CA ARG A 271 -7.69 2.33 -16.75
C ARG A 271 -7.33 2.11 -15.28
N THR A 272 -6.94 3.17 -14.57
CA THR A 272 -6.68 3.12 -13.13
C THR A 272 -7.92 2.72 -12.34
N ILE A 273 -9.10 3.28 -12.60
CA ILE A 273 -10.36 2.88 -11.93
C ILE A 273 -10.63 1.39 -12.11
N ARG A 274 -10.39 0.85 -13.31
CA ARG A 274 -10.56 -0.58 -13.59
C ARG A 274 -9.61 -1.44 -12.75
N VAL A 275 -8.34 -1.04 -12.62
CA VAL A 275 -7.38 -1.72 -11.72
C VAL A 275 -7.87 -1.65 -10.27
N LEU A 276 -8.27 -0.48 -9.79
CA LEU A 276 -8.73 -0.29 -8.41
C LEU A 276 -9.95 -1.14 -8.06
N ARG A 277 -10.89 -1.33 -9.00
CA ARG A 277 -12.02 -2.26 -8.83
C ARG A 277 -11.55 -3.71 -8.67
N ARG A 278 -10.53 -4.13 -9.43
CA ARG A 278 -9.93 -5.47 -9.26
C ARG A 278 -9.18 -5.59 -7.95
N VAL A 279 -8.53 -4.53 -7.47
CA VAL A 279 -7.90 -4.49 -6.14
C VAL A 279 -8.94 -4.70 -5.03
N GLN A 280 -10.07 -3.97 -5.08
CA GLN A 280 -11.17 -4.10 -4.11
C GLN A 280 -11.81 -5.50 -4.11
N GLN A 281 -12.12 -6.05 -5.29
CA GLN A 281 -12.67 -7.41 -5.42
C GLN A 281 -11.77 -8.51 -4.82
N ARG A 282 -10.47 -8.21 -4.66
CA ARG A 282 -9.48 -9.14 -4.12
C ARG A 282 -9.15 -8.87 -2.66
N GLY A 283 -9.75 -7.86 -2.04
CA GLY A 283 -9.44 -7.43 -0.67
C GLY A 283 -8.00 -6.96 -0.52
N LEU A 284 -7.43 -6.40 -1.59
CA LEU A 284 -6.07 -5.87 -1.62
C LEU A 284 -6.08 -4.35 -1.42
N THR A 285 -4.92 -3.80 -1.08
CA THR A 285 -4.65 -2.37 -0.95
C THR A 285 -3.65 -1.92 -2.00
N VAL A 286 -3.53 -0.60 -2.21
CA VAL A 286 -2.47 -0.05 -3.06
C VAL A 286 -1.38 0.55 -2.18
N GLY A 287 -0.15 0.11 -2.39
CA GLY A 287 1.04 0.57 -1.67
C GLY A 287 1.97 1.35 -2.57
N ARG A 288 2.85 2.14 -1.93
CA ARG A 288 3.96 2.79 -2.61
C ARG A 288 5.08 1.77 -2.81
N LEU A 289 5.53 1.59 -4.05
CA LEU A 289 6.50 0.54 -4.39
C LEU A 289 7.82 0.73 -3.65
N GLU A 290 8.28 1.97 -3.57
CA GLU A 290 9.54 2.36 -2.95
C GLU A 290 9.58 2.05 -1.44
N ASP A 291 8.43 1.94 -0.77
CA ASP A 291 8.39 1.61 0.66
C ASP A 291 8.70 0.11 0.92
N TYR A 292 8.66 -0.71 -0.13
CA TYR A 292 8.92 -2.16 -0.08
C TYR A 292 10.24 -2.54 -0.78
N LEU A 293 10.88 -1.59 -1.44
CA LEU A 293 12.10 -1.77 -2.22
C LEU A 293 13.24 -0.87 -1.76
N ASN A 294 13.18 -0.24 -0.60
CA ASN A 294 14.28 0.56 -0.03
C ASN A 294 14.77 -0.07 1.27
#